data_AF-W1S512-F1
#
_entry.id   AF-W1S512-F1
#
_cell.length_a   1.000
_cell.length_b   1.000
_cell.length_c   1.000
_cell.angle_alpha   90.00
_cell.angle_beta   90.00
_cell.angle_gamma   90.00
#
_symmetry.space_group_name_H-M   'P 1'
#
loop_
_entity.id
_entity.type
_entity.pdbx_description
1 polymer ?
#
loop_
_entity_poly.entity_id
_entity_poly.type
_entity_poly.pdbx_seq_one_letter_code
_entity_poly.pdbx_strand_id
1 'polypeptide(L)' 'MNQEPDGLTRAIALMEEALDLLVDPEDGVVAMRLSHALDLARERQNAKHRSV' A
#
# COMPACT_ATOMS: atom_id res chain seq x y z
N MET A 1 -16.63 5.50 -18.44
CA MET A 1 -15.21 5.10 -18.62
C MET A 1 -14.71 4.69 -17.25
N ASN A 2 -14.56 3.39 -16.99
CA ASN A 2 -13.89 2.92 -15.78
C ASN A 2 -12.41 3.23 -15.98
N GLN A 3 -11.93 4.30 -15.37
CA GLN A 3 -10.50 4.53 -15.26
C GLN A 3 -9.99 3.45 -14.31
N GLU A 4 -9.24 2.49 -14.84
CA GLU A 4 -8.54 1.53 -13.99
C GLU A 4 -7.68 2.34 -13.01
N PRO A 5 -7.70 2.01 -11.71
CA PRO A 5 -6.85 2.68 -10.75
C PRO A 5 -5.40 2.60 -11.22
N ASP A 6 -4.68 3.71 -11.11
CA ASP A 6 -3.28 3.72 -11.50
C ASP A 6 -2.49 2.64 -10.74
N GLY A 7 -1.37 2.19 -11.32
CA GLY A 7 -0.63 1.05 -10.76
C GLY A 7 -0.22 1.24 -9.29
N LEU A 8 -0.02 2.49 -8.83
CA LEU A 8 0.30 2.79 -7.44
C LEU A 8 -0.92 2.64 -6.54
N THR A 9 -2.09 3.10 -6.98
CA THR A 9 -3.36 2.98 -6.27
C THR A 9 -3.75 1.51 -6.10
N ARG A 10 -3.59 0.70 -7.16
CA ARG A 10 -3.82 -0.75 -7.08
C ARG A 10 -2.80 -1.44 -6.16
N ALA A 11 -1.53 -1.03 -6.19
CA ALA A 11 -0.51 -1.58 -5.31
C ALA A 11 -0.81 -1.28 -3.84
N ILE A 12 -1.24 -0.06 -3.51
CA ILE A 12 -1.65 0.32 -2.14
C ILE A 12 -2.78 -0.57 -1.63
N ALA A 13 -3.84 -0.76 -2.43
CA ALA A 13 -4.97 -1.62 -2.05
C ALA A 13 -4.52 -3.07 -1.76
N LEU A 14 -3.66 -3.64 -2.60
CA LEU A 14 -3.13 -4.98 -2.38
C LEU A 14 -2.24 -5.08 -1.14
N MET A 15 -1.49 -4.02 -0.79
CA MET A 15 -0.69 -3.99 0.43
C MET A 15 -1.57 -3.91 1.68
N GLU A 16 -2.67 -3.16 1.63
CA GLU A 16 -3.67 -3.08 2.71
C GLU A 16 -4.32 -4.45 2.92
N GLU A 17 -4.81 -5.09 1.85
CA GLU A 17 -5.37 -6.44 1.90
C GLU A 17 -4.37 -7.46 2.44
N ALA A 18 -3.10 -7.38 2.03
CA ALA A 18 -2.07 -8.28 2.52
C ALA A 18 -1.79 -8.09 4.03
N LEU A 19 -1.79 -6.85 4.55
CA LEU A 19 -1.62 -6.60 5.98
C LEU A 19 -2.76 -7.19 6.81
N ASP A 20 -4.00 -7.12 6.31
CA ASP A 20 -5.16 -7.72 6.98
C ASP A 20 -5.07 -9.25 7.07
N LEU A 21 -4.30 -9.88 6.17
CA LEU A 21 -4.08 -11.34 6.13
C LEU A 21 -2.89 -11.80 6.99
N LEU A 22 -1.91 -10.92 7.28
CA LEU A 22 -0.71 -11.24 8.07
C LEU A 22 -1.02 -11.19 9.57
N VAL A 23 -1.85 -12.12 10.03
CA VAL A 23 -2.29 -12.25 11.44
C VAL A 23 -1.42 -13.21 12.26
N ASP A 24 -0.53 -13.96 11.62
CA ASP A 24 0.38 -14.89 12.29
C ASP A 24 1.50 -14.12 13.01
N PRO A 25 1.78 -14.37 14.30
CA PRO A 25 2.94 -13.80 14.98
C PRO A 25 4.28 -14.04 14.27
N GLU A 26 4.44 -15.15 13.54
CA GLU A 26 5.65 -15.45 12.76
C GLU A 26 5.82 -14.48 11.56
N ASP A 27 4.72 -13.90 11.07
CA ASP A 27 4.72 -12.92 9.99
C ASP A 27 5.06 -11.51 10.46
N GLY A 28 5.32 -11.29 11.76
CA GLY A 28 5.49 -9.95 12.34
C GLY A 28 6.54 -9.08 11.63
N VAL A 29 7.65 -9.68 11.16
CA VAL A 29 8.68 -8.96 10.39
C VAL A 29 8.18 -8.60 8.99
N VAL A 30 7.42 -9.48 8.35
CA VAL A 30 6.82 -9.25 7.03
C VAL A 30 5.78 -8.14 7.12
N ALA A 31 4.89 -8.21 8.10
CA ALA A 31 3.87 -7.18 8.36
C ALA A 31 4.50 -5.82 8.64
N MET A 32 5.54 -5.75 9.48
CA MET A 32 6.26 -4.50 9.74
C MET A 32 6.87 -3.90 8.47
N ARG A 33 7.53 -4.72 7.63
CA ARG A 33 8.14 -4.24 6.38
C ARG A 33 7.09 -3.80 5.36
N LEU A 34 6.00 -4.54 5.25
CA LEU A 34 4.89 -4.22 4.37
C LEU A 34 4.20 -2.91 4.81
N SER A 35 4.00 -2.71 6.11
CA SER A 35 3.48 -1.45 6.66
C SER A 35 4.37 -0.28 6.28
N HIS A 36 5.69 -0.42 6.41
CA HIS A 36 6.62 0.64 6.01
C HIS A 36 6.56 0.94 4.50
N ALA A 37 6.49 -0.11 3.67
CA ALA A 37 6.34 0.06 2.22
C ALA A 37 5.02 0.76 1.85
N LEU A 38 3.94 0.45 2.56
CA LEU A 38 2.62 1.08 2.41
C LEU A 38 2.67 2.58 2.76
N ASP A 39 3.34 2.96 3.84
CA ASP A 39 3.51 4.37 4.22
C ASP A 39 4.23 5.15 3.10
N LEU A 40 5.33 4.63 2.58
CA LEU A 40 6.07 5.24 1.47
C LEU A 40 5.23 5.34 0.19
N ALA A 41 4.41 4.34 -0.11
CA ALA A 41 3.52 4.35 -1.26
C ALA A 41 2.45 5.45 -1.14
N ARG A 42 1.86 5.62 0.06
CA ARG A 42 0.90 6.68 0.35
C ARG A 42 1.53 8.08 0.28
N GLU A 43 2.75 8.24 0.80
CA GLU A 43 3.50 9.49 0.67
C GLU A 43 3.70 9.86 -0.81
N ARG A 44 4.11 8.90 -1.64
CA ARG A 44 4.27 9.10 -3.08
C ARG A 44 2.95 9.46 -3.77
N GLN A 45 1.85 8.80 -3.43
CA GLN A 45 0.53 9.10 -3.98
C GLN A 45 0.08 10.52 -3.60
N ASN A 46 0.28 10.91 -2.34
CA ASN A 46 -0.02 12.25 -1.85
C ASN A 46 0.83 13.32 -2.53
N ALA A 47 2.12 13.05 -2.76
CA ALA A 47 2.99 13.95 -3.50
C ALA A 47 2.50 14.13 -4.95
N LYS A 48 2.10 13.04 -5.62
CA LYS A 48 1.52 13.09 -6.97
C LYS A 48 0.26 13.97 -7.03
N HIS A 49 -0.63 13.87 -6.04
CA HIS A 49 -1.85 14.68 -6.00
C HIS A 49 -1.59 16.17 -5.71
N ARG A 50 -0.52 16.52 -4.99
CA ARG A 50 -0.17 17.94 -4.72
C ARG A 50 0.51 18.65 -5.91
N SER A 51 1.01 17.89 -6.87
CA SER A 51 1.68 18.42 -8.07
C SER A 51 0.72 18.64 -9.26
N VAL A 52 -0.58 18.40 -9.07
CA VAL A 52 -1.66 18.61 -10.03
C VAL A 52 -2.50 19.80 -9.56
#